data_AF-A0A9E1U0Q2-F1
#
_entry.id   AF-A0A9E1U0Q2-F1
#
_cell.length_a   1.000
_cell.length_b   1.000
_cell.length_c   1.000
_cell.angle_alpha   90.00
_cell.angle_beta   90.00
_cell.angle_gamma   90.00
#
_symmetry.space_group_name_H-M   'P 1'
#
loop_
_entity.id
_entity.type
_entity.pdbx_description
1 polymer ?
#
loop_
_entity_poly.entity_id
_entity_poly.type
_entity_poly.pdbx_seq_one_letter_code
_entity_poly.pdbx_strand_id
1 'polypeptide(L)'
;MSKIRAEYIWMDGHQPTQKLRSKTKVFDGSVTSLDDIPDWGFDGSSTMQAIGTDSDCMLKPVCFIPDPIRGGDNILVMCEVMNADGSVHPSNTRARLRELEEKHTAQEAWFGIEQEYTLFQGRSPLGWPEGGYPAPQGPFYCGVG
;
A
#
# COMPACT_ATOMS: atom_id res chain seq x y z
N MET A 1 13.16 -21.32 -15.88
CA MET A 1 13.29 -20.03 -15.18
C MET A 1 12.59 -20.17 -13.84
N SER A 2 13.10 -19.54 -12.77
CA SER A 2 12.37 -19.51 -11.49
C SER A 2 11.11 -18.64 -11.65
N LYS A 3 10.04 -19.03 -10.94
CA LYS A 3 8.80 -18.25 -10.86
C LYS A 3 8.88 -17.31 -9.67
N ILE A 4 8.51 -16.05 -9.87
CA ILE A 4 8.40 -15.05 -8.82
C ILE A 4 6.92 -14.84 -8.44
N ARG A 5 6.66 -14.68 -7.14
CA ARG A 5 5.37 -14.17 -6.64
C ARG A 5 5.54 -12.70 -6.30
N ALA A 6 4.78 -11.85 -6.98
CA ALA A 6 4.75 -10.41 -6.76
C ALA A 6 3.40 -10.03 -6.13
N GLU A 7 3.42 -9.52 -4.89
CA GLU A 7 2.24 -8.98 -4.23
C GLU A 7 2.01 -7.53 -4.66
N TYR A 8 1.05 -7.29 -5.54
CA TYR A 8 0.70 -5.93 -5.96
C TYR A 8 -0.16 -5.31 -4.88
N ILE A 9 0.27 -4.17 -4.37
CA ILE A 9 -0.36 -3.43 -3.27
C ILE A 9 -0.77 -2.05 -3.79
N TRP A 10 -1.99 -1.61 -3.48
CA TRP A 10 -2.48 -0.29 -3.87
C TRP A 10 -3.46 0.28 -2.84
N MET A 11 -3.72 1.59 -2.95
CA MET A 11 -4.73 2.30 -2.15
C MET A 11 -6.07 2.32 -2.89
N ASP A 12 -7.15 1.96 -2.20
CA ASP A 12 -8.50 1.96 -2.76
C ASP A 12 -9.18 3.33 -2.73
N GLY A 13 -10.46 3.39 -3.12
CA GLY A 13 -11.25 4.62 -3.17
C GLY A 13 -12.08 4.93 -1.92
N HIS A 14 -11.92 4.19 -0.82
CA HIS A 14 -12.78 4.39 0.36
C HIS A 14 -12.61 5.80 0.96
N GLN A 15 -13.73 6.32 1.44
CA GLN A 15 -13.82 7.59 2.16
C GLN A 15 -14.40 7.33 3.57
N PRO A 16 -13.97 8.08 4.60
CA PRO A 16 -13.01 9.19 4.54
C PRO A 16 -11.53 8.75 4.50
N THR A 17 -11.26 7.45 4.58
CA THR A 17 -9.89 6.91 4.65
C THR A 17 -9.74 5.76 3.65
N GLN A 18 -8.76 5.89 2.76
CA GLN A 18 -8.39 4.85 1.81
C GLN A 18 -7.85 3.63 2.56
N LYS A 19 -8.08 2.44 2.00
CA LYS A 19 -7.57 1.18 2.55
C LYS A 19 -6.58 0.55 1.59
N LEU A 20 -5.64 -0.20 2.15
CA LEU A 20 -4.75 -1.05 1.37
C LEU A 20 -5.52 -2.24 0.79
N ARG A 21 -5.20 -2.58 -0.46
CA ARG A 21 -5.64 -3.79 -1.16
C ARG A 21 -4.42 -4.49 -1.72
N SER A 22 -4.49 -5.80 -1.88
CA SER A 22 -3.43 -6.53 -2.55
C SER A 22 -3.91 -7.76 -3.31
N LYS A 23 -3.08 -8.22 -4.25
CA LYS A 23 -3.21 -9.54 -4.90
C LYS A 23 -1.89 -9.98 -5.52
N THR A 24 -1.72 -11.29 -5.67
CA THR A 24 -0.46 -11.88 -6.13
C THR A 24 -0.45 -12.16 -7.63
N LYS A 25 0.51 -11.60 -8.36
CA LYS A 25 0.87 -12.03 -9.72
C LYS A 25 1.97 -13.08 -9.63
N VAL A 26 1.89 -14.12 -10.46
CA VAL A 26 2.99 -15.06 -10.63
C VAL A 26 3.47 -14.96 -12.07
N PHE A 27 4.77 -14.71 -12.25
CA PHE A 27 5.39 -14.65 -13.57
C PHE A 27 6.78 -15.28 -13.56
N ASP A 28 7.31 -15.55 -14.74
CA ASP A 28 8.65 -16.10 -14.93
C ASP A 28 9.68 -14.96 -15.00
N GLY A 29 10.87 -15.18 -14.44
CA GLY A 29 12.00 -14.25 -14.56
C GLY A 29 12.49 -13.70 -13.22
N SER A 30 13.57 -12.93 -13.30
CA SER A 30 14.13 -12.17 -12.18
C SER A 30 13.73 -10.70 -12.30
N VAL A 31 13.45 -10.05 -11.18
CA VAL A 31 13.15 -8.61 -11.14
C VAL A 31 14.38 -7.86 -10.67
N THR A 32 14.91 -7.00 -11.51
CA THR A 32 16.07 -6.14 -11.21
C THR A 32 15.72 -4.65 -11.26
N SER A 33 14.65 -4.31 -11.99
CA SER A 33 14.15 -2.96 -12.17
C SER A 33 12.62 -2.94 -12.20
N LEU A 34 12.01 -1.76 -12.13
CA LEU A 34 10.56 -1.59 -12.25
C LEU A 34 10.04 -2.03 -13.63
N ASP A 35 10.85 -1.88 -14.68
CA ASP A 35 10.47 -2.23 -16.06
C ASP A 35 10.31 -3.75 -16.25
N ASP A 36 10.89 -4.56 -15.36
CA ASP A 36 10.72 -6.01 -15.32
C ASP A 36 9.35 -6.43 -14.74
N ILE A 37 8.62 -5.49 -14.12
CA ILE A 37 7.36 -5.73 -13.44
C ILE A 37 6.21 -5.27 -14.34
N PRO A 38 5.36 -6.17 -14.86
CA PRO A 38 4.32 -5.78 -15.77
C PRO A 38 3.23 -4.95 -15.08
N ASP A 39 2.65 -4.00 -15.80
CA ASP A 39 1.39 -3.39 -15.39
C ASP A 39 0.31 -4.48 -15.20
N TRP A 40 -0.68 -4.17 -14.38
CA TRP A 40 -1.79 -5.08 -14.14
C TRP A 40 -3.12 -4.34 -14.06
N GLY A 41 -4.23 -5.07 -14.00
CA GLY A 41 -5.56 -4.50 -13.91
C GLY A 41 -6.33 -5.12 -12.77
N PHE A 42 -7.32 -4.43 -12.24
CA PHE A 42 -8.25 -4.91 -11.21
C PHE A 42 -9.65 -4.33 -11.40
N ASP A 43 -10.64 -5.00 -10.82
CA ASP A 43 -12.02 -4.50 -10.78
C ASP A 43 -12.18 -3.41 -9.70
N GLY A 44 -12.29 -2.17 -10.16
CA GLY A 44 -12.50 -0.97 -9.37
C GLY A 44 -13.87 -0.89 -8.69
N SER A 45 -14.87 -1.65 -9.15
CA SER A 45 -16.21 -1.62 -8.56
C SER A 45 -16.25 -2.19 -7.14
N SER A 46 -15.35 -3.13 -6.85
CA SER A 46 -15.18 -3.76 -5.53
C SER A 46 -14.34 -2.94 -4.55
N THR A 47 -13.86 -1.77 -4.96
CA THR A 47 -12.85 -0.97 -4.22
C THR A 47 -13.23 0.51 -4.10
N MET A 48 -14.45 0.89 -4.47
CA MET A 48 -14.94 2.29 -4.52
C MET A 48 -14.17 3.15 -5.53
N GLN A 49 -13.66 2.54 -6.59
CA GLN A 49 -12.86 3.22 -7.62
C GLN A 49 -13.59 3.32 -8.95
N ALA A 50 -14.60 2.48 -9.19
CA ALA A 50 -15.34 2.52 -10.43
C ALA A 50 -16.81 2.11 -10.23
N ILE A 51 -17.63 2.34 -11.26
CA ILE A 51 -19.02 1.87 -11.33
C ILE A 51 -19.09 0.59 -12.16
N GLY A 52 -20.06 -0.29 -11.89
CA GLY A 52 -20.06 -1.66 -12.43
C GLY A 52 -20.11 -1.81 -13.96
N THR A 53 -20.47 -0.77 -14.72
CA THR A 53 -20.50 -0.81 -16.19
C THR A 53 -19.17 -0.47 -16.86
N ASP A 54 -18.26 0.16 -16.12
CA ASP A 54 -16.91 0.54 -16.56
C ASP A 54 -16.01 0.46 -15.34
N SER A 55 -15.58 -0.76 -15.00
CA SER A 55 -14.98 -1.05 -13.71
C SER A 55 -13.48 -1.31 -13.75
N ASP A 56 -12.88 -1.37 -14.92
CA ASP A 56 -11.45 -1.69 -15.04
C ASP A 56 -10.57 -0.52 -14.59
N CYS A 57 -9.67 -0.82 -13.66
CA CYS A 57 -8.61 0.09 -13.22
C CYS A 57 -7.25 -0.57 -13.44
N MET A 58 -6.24 0.23 -13.72
CA MET A 58 -4.87 -0.22 -13.95
C MET A 58 -3.99 0.01 -12.71
N LEU A 59 -3.12 -0.95 -12.42
CA LEU A 59 -2.05 -0.88 -11.45
C LEU A 59 -0.74 -0.67 -12.19
N LYS A 60 -0.13 0.48 -11.94
CA LYS A 60 1.20 0.83 -12.46
C LYS A 60 2.23 0.68 -11.34
N PRO A 61 3.20 -0.25 -11.42
CA PRO A 61 4.27 -0.39 -10.44
C PRO A 61 5.06 0.90 -10.26
N VAL A 62 5.32 1.29 -9.02
CA VAL A 62 6.10 2.50 -8.69
C VAL A 62 7.23 2.26 -7.70
N CYS A 63 7.19 1.15 -6.97
CA CYS A 63 8.25 0.71 -6.08
C CYS A 63 8.10 -0.80 -5.84
N PHE A 64 9.21 -1.51 -5.66
CA PHE A 64 9.18 -2.88 -5.20
C PHE A 64 10.28 -3.13 -4.16
N ILE A 65 10.02 -4.09 -3.27
CA ILE A 65 10.97 -4.56 -2.25
C ILE A 65 10.85 -6.08 -2.11
N PRO A 66 11.87 -6.78 -1.57
CA PRO A 66 11.74 -8.19 -1.22
C PRO A 66 10.57 -8.44 -0.28
N ASP A 67 9.83 -9.53 -0.49
CA ASP A 67 8.73 -9.96 0.38
C ASP A 67 9.30 -10.63 1.65
N PRO A 68 9.20 -9.99 2.82
CA PRO A 68 9.82 -10.50 4.05
C PRO A 68 9.08 -11.72 4.62
N ILE A 69 7.85 -11.99 4.17
CA ILE A 69 7.04 -13.11 4.65
C ILE A 69 7.28 -14.33 3.76
N ARG A 70 7.24 -14.15 2.44
CA ARG A 70 7.46 -15.26 1.49
C ARG A 70 8.94 -15.60 1.31
N GLY A 71 9.83 -14.62 1.47
CA GLY A 71 11.28 -14.77 1.29
C GLY A 71 11.70 -15.15 -0.13
N GLY A 72 12.98 -15.50 -0.30
CA GLY A 72 13.57 -15.84 -1.61
C GLY A 72 13.49 -14.68 -2.60
N ASP A 73 13.18 -15.00 -3.86
CA ASP A 73 13.08 -14.00 -4.93
C ASP A 73 11.72 -13.28 -4.97
N ASN A 74 10.80 -13.54 -4.04
CA ASN A 74 9.45 -12.95 -4.05
C ASN A 74 9.48 -11.46 -3.64
N ILE A 75 8.53 -10.68 -4.14
CA ILE A 75 8.52 -9.21 -3.97
C ILE A 75 7.16 -8.67 -3.55
N LEU A 76 7.16 -7.56 -2.84
CA LEU A 76 6.03 -6.65 -2.69
C LEU A 76 6.17 -5.53 -3.72
N VAL A 77 5.07 -5.17 -4.39
CA VAL A 77 5.03 -4.15 -5.44
C VAL A 77 4.01 -3.09 -5.07
N MET A 78 4.47 -1.92 -4.67
CA MET A 78 3.59 -0.77 -4.49
C MET A 78 3.22 -0.21 -5.86
N CYS A 79 1.92 -0.02 -6.09
CA CYS A 79 1.37 0.47 -7.34
C CYS A 79 0.64 1.80 -7.14
N GLU A 80 0.66 2.64 -8.16
CA GLU A 80 -0.30 3.71 -8.32
C GLU A 80 -1.49 3.26 -9.18
N VAL A 81 -2.65 3.88 -8.97
CA VAL A 81 -3.87 3.52 -9.70
C VAL A 81 -4.06 4.47 -10.88
N MET A 82 -4.32 3.91 -12.04
CA MET A 82 -4.63 4.60 -13.29
C MET A 82 -6.00 4.14 -13.80
N ASN A 83 -6.66 4.97 -14.58
CA ASN A 83 -7.84 4.57 -15.36
C ASN A 83 -7.41 3.56 -16.44
N ALA A 84 -8.38 2.84 -17.02
CA ALA A 84 -8.11 1.87 -18.09
C ALA A 84 -7.44 2.49 -19.33
N ASP A 85 -7.67 3.78 -19.59
CA ASP A 85 -7.03 4.55 -20.68
C ASP A 85 -5.60 5.04 -20.36
N GLY A 86 -5.10 4.74 -19.16
CA GLY A 86 -3.77 5.15 -18.68
C GLY A 86 -3.74 6.55 -18.07
N SER A 87 -4.85 7.28 -17.99
CA SER A 87 -4.94 8.56 -17.28
C SER A 87 -4.92 8.36 -15.75
N VAL A 88 -4.56 9.40 -15.00
CA VAL A 88 -4.48 9.33 -13.53
C VAL A 88 -5.88 9.11 -12.95
N HIS A 89 -6.04 8.05 -12.15
CA HIS A 89 -7.30 7.78 -11.46
C HIS A 89 -7.56 8.82 -10.36
N PRO A 90 -8.80 9.28 -10.11
CA PRO A 90 -9.10 10.29 -9.09
C PRO A 90 -8.65 9.96 -7.66
N SER A 91 -8.57 8.67 -7.31
CA SER A 91 -8.06 8.21 -6.00
C SER A 91 -6.53 8.21 -5.88
N ASN A 92 -5.80 8.47 -6.97
CA ASN A 92 -4.34 8.46 -7.00
C ASN A 92 -3.77 9.79 -6.49
N THR A 93 -3.48 9.84 -5.19
CA THR A 93 -2.86 11.00 -4.54
C THR A 93 -1.36 11.10 -4.81
N ARG A 94 -0.70 10.01 -5.22
CA ARG A 94 0.74 9.98 -5.52
C ARG A 94 1.08 10.80 -6.76
N ALA A 95 0.23 10.78 -7.79
CA ALA A 95 0.48 11.48 -9.05
C ALA A 95 0.74 12.99 -8.83
N ARG A 96 -0.02 13.63 -7.95
CA ARG A 96 0.17 15.04 -7.58
C ARG A 96 1.49 15.29 -6.86
N LEU A 97 1.92 14.37 -5.98
CA LEU A 97 3.19 14.48 -5.27
C LEU A 97 4.37 14.37 -6.24
N ARG A 98 4.33 13.42 -7.19
CA ARG A 98 5.35 13.26 -8.22
C ARG A 98 5.56 14.54 -9.03
N GLU A 99 4.49 15.17 -9.50
CA GLU A 99 4.59 16.44 -10.25
C GLU A 99 5.21 17.58 -9.42
N LEU A 100 4.95 17.60 -8.11
CA LEU A 100 5.50 18.62 -7.21
C LEU A 100 6.99 18.36 -6.93
N GLU A 101 7.36 17.10 -6.71
CA GLU A 101 8.74 16.66 -6.51
C GLU A 101 9.61 17.01 -7.72
N GLU A 102 9.16 16.70 -8.95
CA GLU A 102 9.89 17.01 -10.18
C GLU A 102 10.17 18.51 -10.34
N LYS A 103 9.22 19.36 -9.94
CA LYS A 103 9.37 20.83 -9.98
C LYS A 103 10.37 21.36 -8.95
N HIS A 104 10.64 20.60 -7.88
CA HIS A 104 11.41 21.04 -6.74
C HIS A 104 12.58 20.11 -6.41
N THR A 105 13.00 19.25 -7.35
CA THR A 105 14.07 18.27 -7.16
C THR A 105 15.37 18.91 -6.65
N ALA A 106 15.69 20.13 -7.10
CA ALA A 106 16.88 20.87 -6.67
C ALA A 106 16.90 21.25 -5.17
N GLN A 107 15.78 21.12 -4.46
CA GLN A 107 15.70 21.42 -3.03
C GLN A 107 16.07 20.22 -2.14
N GLU A 108 16.13 19.00 -2.70
CA GLU A 108 16.48 17.78 -1.97
C GLU A 108 15.69 17.60 -0.65
N ALA A 109 14.37 17.83 -0.70
CA ALA A 109 13.52 17.87 0.50
C ALA A 109 13.48 16.51 1.25
N TRP A 110 13.57 16.57 2.58
CA TRP A 110 13.53 15.39 3.46
C TRP A 110 12.29 15.38 4.35
N PHE A 111 11.74 14.19 4.58
CA PHE A 111 10.55 13.99 5.40
C PHE A 111 10.80 12.87 6.42
N GLY A 112 10.45 13.15 7.68
CA GLY A 112 10.33 12.15 8.74
C GLY A 112 8.87 12.02 9.14
N ILE A 113 8.36 10.79 9.23
CA ILE A 113 6.96 10.50 9.58
C ILE A 113 6.96 9.52 10.76
N GLU A 114 6.34 9.92 11.86
CA GLU A 114 6.18 9.10 13.06
C GLU A 114 4.80 8.42 13.02
N GLN A 115 4.76 7.17 12.56
CA GLN A 115 3.52 6.39 12.48
C GLN A 115 3.23 5.70 13.83
N GLU A 116 2.31 6.27 14.60
CA GLU A 116 1.73 5.58 15.76
C GLU A 116 0.63 4.60 15.35
N TYR A 117 0.43 3.54 16.15
CA TYR A 117 -0.68 2.60 16.00
C TYR A 117 -1.05 1.98 17.35
N THR A 118 -2.26 1.43 17.46
CA THR A 118 -2.72 0.69 18.63
C THR A 118 -3.07 -0.73 18.22
N LEU A 119 -2.54 -1.72 18.92
CA LEU A 119 -2.89 -3.13 18.71
C LEU A 119 -4.23 -3.44 19.37
N PHE A 120 -5.06 -4.24 18.71
CA PHE A 120 -6.37 -4.66 19.19
C PHE A 120 -6.50 -6.18 19.16
N GLN A 121 -7.27 -6.72 20.12
CA GLN A 121 -7.78 -8.08 20.09
C GLN A 121 -9.32 -8.01 20.03
N GLY A 122 -9.88 -8.34 18.87
CA GLY A 122 -11.30 -8.14 18.61
C GLY A 122 -11.68 -6.66 18.68
N ARG A 123 -12.51 -6.28 19.65
CA ARG A 123 -12.99 -4.90 19.84
C ARG A 123 -12.22 -4.11 20.91
N SER A 124 -11.30 -4.75 21.62
CA SER A 124 -10.58 -4.16 22.75
C SER A 124 -9.11 -3.95 22.43
N PRO A 125 -8.46 -2.88 22.93
CA PRO A 125 -7.01 -2.74 22.82
C PRO A 125 -6.30 -3.93 23.48
N LEU A 126 -5.21 -4.38 22.86
CA LEU A 126 -4.46 -5.53 23.35
C LEU A 126 -3.91 -5.26 24.76
N GLY A 127 -4.14 -6.18 25.69
CA GLY A 127 -3.70 -6.08 27.09
C GLY A 127 -4.65 -5.32 28.02
N TRP A 128 -5.76 -4.77 27.53
CA TRP A 128 -6.79 -4.19 28.40
C TRP A 128 -7.61 -5.29 29.10
N PRO A 129 -8.08 -5.06 30.33
CA PRO A 129 -8.99 -5.98 31.00
C PRO A 129 -10.36 -6.02 30.29
N GLU A 130 -11.00 -7.18 30.30
CA GLU A 130 -12.34 -7.33 29.72
C GLU A 130 -13.35 -6.39 30.40
N GLY A 131 -14.03 -5.56 29.60
CA GLY A 131 -15.03 -4.61 30.10
C GLY A 131 -14.48 -3.46 30.96
N GLY A 132 -13.17 -3.26 31.01
CA GLY A 132 -12.54 -2.27 31.88
C GLY A 132 -11.43 -1.46 31.23
N TYR A 133 -10.71 -0.71 32.08
CA TYR A 133 -9.57 0.12 31.70
C TYR A 133 -8.31 -0.35 32.43
N PRO A 134 -7.11 -0.20 31.82
CA PRO A 134 -5.85 -0.41 32.53
C PRO A 134 -5.60 0.71 33.56
N ALA A 135 -4.47 0.62 34.26
CA ALA A 135 -3.97 1.74 35.07
C ALA A 135 -3.83 3.02 34.21
N PRO A 136 -3.89 4.23 34.83
CA PRO A 136 -3.70 5.49 34.12
C PRO A 136 -2.40 5.53 33.31
N GLN A 137 -2.39 6.38 32.27
CA GLN A 137 -1.19 6.61 31.45
C GLN A 137 0.01 7.06 32.30
N GLY A 138 1.21 6.66 31.88
CA GLY A 138 2.46 6.89 32.61
C GLY A 138 3.45 5.73 32.45
N PRO A 139 3.12 4.51 32.91
CA PRO A 139 4.07 3.39 32.91
C PRO A 139 4.29 2.75 31.53
N PHE A 140 3.52 3.14 30.49
CA PHE A 140 3.51 2.46 29.20
C PHE A 140 4.55 3.00 28.19
N TYR A 141 4.84 4.29 28.22
CA TYR A 141 5.79 4.89 27.28
C TYR A 141 7.21 4.37 27.56
N CYS A 142 7.82 3.72 26.58
CA CYS A 142 9.11 3.04 26.72
C CYS A 142 9.19 2.08 27.93
N GLY A 143 8.05 1.52 28.36
CA GLY A 143 7.97 0.61 29.49
C GLY A 143 8.59 -0.77 29.19
N VAL A 144 8.89 -1.52 30.25
CA VAL A 144 9.32 -2.93 30.20
C VAL A 144 8.56 -3.70 31.27
N GLY A 145 8.19 -4.95 30.98
CA GLY A 145 7.41 -5.81 31.86
C GLY A 145 7.62 -7.28 31.54
#